data_AF-A0A7J4QB69-F1
#
_entry.id   AF-A0A7J4QB69-F1
#
_cell.length_a   1.000
_cell.length_b   1.000
_cell.length_c   1.000
_cell.angle_alpha   90.00
_cell.angle_beta   90.00
_cell.angle_gamma   90.00
#
_symmetry.space_group_name_H-M   'P 1'
#
loop_
_entity.id
_entity.type
_entity.pdbx_description
1 polymer ?
#
loop_
_entity_poly.entity_id
_entity_poly.type
_entity_poly.pdbx_seq_one_letter_code
_entity_poly.pdbx_strand_id
1 'polypeptide(L)'
;MRIEAHEKRLNESINVIEESIEIGIEERQRNIGFNASAAAIDMLEILLHKAGRISTSQVIKHQWLASANKIREKLWFDFPRKQELMKLITAIESRRNKLCYGTPQPLREIEGVINDFNRLRQEFRRAMGEVG
;
A
#
# COMPACT_ATOMS: atom_id res chain seq x y z
N MET A 1 0.58 14.37 -10.45
CA MET A 1 -0.71 14.29 -9.77
C MET A 1 -0.62 15.08 -8.46
N ARG A 2 -1.71 15.76 -8.05
CA ARG A 2 -1.73 16.53 -6.80
C ARG A 2 -1.94 15.56 -5.61
N ILE A 3 -1.40 15.90 -4.44
CA ILE A 3 -1.59 15.12 -3.20
C ILE A 3 -3.06 14.81 -2.95
N GLU A 4 -3.95 15.79 -3.15
CA GLU A 4 -5.42 15.65 -3.02
C GLU A 4 -6.00 14.48 -3.82
N ALA A 5 -5.45 14.22 -5.01
CA ALA A 5 -5.93 13.16 -5.87
C ALA A 5 -5.46 11.78 -5.35
N HIS A 6 -4.29 11.70 -4.72
CA HIS A 6 -3.83 10.49 -4.03
C HIS A 6 -4.65 10.24 -2.78
N GLU A 7 -4.97 11.28 -2.00
CA GLU A 7 -5.83 11.18 -0.82
C GLU A 7 -7.23 10.67 -1.19
N LYS A 8 -7.80 11.16 -2.31
CA LYS A 8 -9.08 10.66 -2.82
C LYS A 8 -9.02 9.17 -3.16
N ARG A 9 -8.01 8.72 -3.92
CA ARG A 9 -7.85 7.30 -4.29
C ARG A 9 -7.57 6.40 -3.09
N LEU A 10 -6.81 6.92 -2.13
CA LEU A 10 -6.56 6.24 -0.87
C LEU A 10 -7.87 5.99 -0.12
N ASN A 11 -8.72 7.01 0.00
CA ASN A 11 -10.03 6.87 0.64
C ASN A 11 -10.95 5.91 -0.12
N GLU A 12 -10.98 5.98 -1.45
CA GLU A 12 -11.72 5.02 -2.29
C GLU A 12 -11.26 3.58 -2.02
N SER A 13 -9.95 3.34 -1.99
CA SER A 13 -9.38 2.01 -1.74
C SER A 13 -9.70 1.50 -0.33
N ILE A 14 -9.63 2.37 0.69
CA ILE A 14 -9.98 2.02 2.07
C ILE A 14 -11.46 1.63 2.17
N ASN A 15 -12.36 2.43 1.58
CA ASN A 15 -13.79 2.15 1.61
C ASN A 15 -14.11 0.80 0.96
N VAL A 16 -13.46 0.48 -0.17
CA VAL A 16 -13.66 -0.82 -0.83
C VAL A 16 -13.13 -1.98 0.01
N ILE A 17 -12.03 -1.80 0.75
CA ILE A 17 -11.53 -2.83 1.68
C ILE A 17 -12.53 -3.04 2.81
N GLU A 18 -13.05 -1.97 3.40
CA GLU A 18 -14.02 -2.02 4.50
C GLU A 18 -15.33 -2.68 4.05
N GLU A 19 -15.88 -2.29 2.90
CA GLU A 19 -17.04 -2.96 2.28
C GLU A 19 -16.76 -4.45 2.00
N SER A 20 -15.55 -4.77 1.53
CA SER A 20 -15.16 -6.16 1.25
C SER A 20 -15.11 -7.01 2.53
N ILE A 21 -14.74 -6.42 3.66
CA ILE A 21 -14.74 -7.08 4.96
C ILE A 21 -16.17 -7.32 5.43
N GLU A 22 -17.07 -6.35 5.28
CA GLU A 22 -18.48 -6.46 5.66
C GLU A 22 -19.23 -7.53 4.86
N ILE A 23 -18.98 -7.60 3.55
CA ILE A 23 -19.61 -8.59 2.67
C ILE A 23 -19.06 -10.00 2.95
N GLY A 24 -17.77 -10.11 3.23
CA GLY A 24 -17.07 -11.38 3.44
C GLY A 24 -15.77 -11.44 2.67
N ILE A 25 -14.67 -11.64 3.41
CA ILE A 25 -13.32 -11.57 2.85
C ILE A 25 -13.02 -12.70 1.85
N GLU A 26 -13.69 -13.85 1.98
CA GLU A 26 -13.55 -14.99 1.06
C GLU A 26 -14.14 -14.71 -0.33
N GLU A 27 -15.21 -13.94 -0.39
CA GLU A 27 -15.92 -13.58 -1.64
C GLU A 27 -15.26 -12.38 -2.34
N ARG A 28 -14.49 -11.58 -1.58
CA ARG A 28 -13.92 -10.30 -2.03
C ARG A 28 -12.39 -10.27 -2.02
N GLN A 29 -11.73 -11.43 -2.11
CA GLN A 29 -10.26 -11.57 -2.07
C GLN A 29 -9.55 -10.65 -3.07
N ARG A 30 -10.03 -10.62 -4.31
CA ARG A 30 -9.45 -9.78 -5.38
C ARG A 30 -9.54 -8.31 -5.02
N ASN A 31 -10.68 -7.86 -4.50
CA ASN A 31 -10.88 -6.47 -4.07
C ASN A 31 -9.94 -6.12 -2.92
N ILE A 32 -9.81 -6.99 -1.92
CA ILE A 32 -8.90 -6.79 -0.78
C ILE A 32 -7.46 -6.69 -1.26
N GLY A 33 -7.00 -7.66 -2.06
CA GLY A 33 -5.63 -7.68 -2.57
C GLY A 33 -5.29 -6.48 -3.44
N PHE A 34 -6.18 -6.12 -4.37
CA PHE A 34 -5.97 -4.99 -5.27
C PHE A 34 -5.96 -3.66 -4.52
N ASN A 35 -6.97 -3.40 -3.69
CA ASN A 35 -7.10 -2.12 -3.01
C ASN A 35 -6.06 -1.94 -1.90
N ALA A 36 -5.63 -3.01 -1.22
CA ALA A 36 -4.53 -2.92 -0.24
C ALA A 36 -3.21 -2.49 -0.90
N SER A 37 -2.93 -3.03 -2.09
CA SER A 37 -1.78 -2.64 -2.93
C SER A 37 -1.91 -1.21 -3.44
N ALA A 38 -3.06 -0.83 -4.00
CA ALA A 38 -3.30 0.53 -4.50
C ALA A 38 -3.15 1.57 -3.39
N ALA A 39 -3.82 1.35 -2.25
CA ALA A 39 -3.73 2.21 -1.07
C ALA A 39 -2.30 2.31 -0.54
N ALA A 40 -1.53 1.22 -0.55
CA ALA A 40 -0.13 1.24 -0.13
C ALA A 40 0.75 2.17 -1.00
N ILE A 41 0.49 2.19 -2.31
CA ILE A 41 1.19 3.08 -3.25
C ILE A 41 0.78 4.53 -3.01
N ASP A 42 -0.52 4.81 -2.91
CA ASP A 42 -1.01 6.17 -2.67
C ASP A 42 -0.49 6.71 -1.33
N MET A 43 -0.46 5.90 -0.27
CA MET A 43 0.17 6.29 1.01
C MET A 43 1.66 6.64 0.84
N LEU A 44 2.40 5.83 0.10
CA LEU A 44 3.82 6.10 -0.16
C LEU A 44 4.01 7.39 -0.96
N GLU A 45 3.24 7.60 -2.02
CA GLU A 45 3.31 8.81 -2.84
C GLU A 45 2.96 10.06 -2.02
N ILE A 46 1.91 10.01 -1.20
CA ILE A 46 1.54 11.10 -0.28
C ILE A 46 2.69 11.43 0.67
N LEU A 47 3.28 10.42 1.32
CA LEU A 47 4.40 10.61 2.26
C LEU A 47 5.59 11.27 1.56
N LEU A 48 5.95 10.77 0.39
CA LEU A 48 7.13 11.26 -0.34
C LEU A 48 6.92 12.66 -0.92
N HIS A 49 5.70 13.00 -1.33
CA HIS A 49 5.37 14.38 -1.70
C HIS A 49 5.46 15.31 -0.49
N LYS A 50 4.88 14.93 0.65
CA LYS A 50 4.97 15.75 1.88
C LYS A 50 6.41 15.91 2.38
N ALA A 51 7.22 14.86 2.27
CA ALA A 51 8.63 14.89 2.65
C ALA A 51 9.52 15.61 1.61
N GLY A 52 8.95 16.16 0.53
CA GLY A 52 9.69 16.85 -0.52
C GLY A 52 10.68 15.97 -1.30
N ARG A 53 10.48 14.64 -1.29
CA ARG A 53 11.40 13.66 -1.89
C ARG A 53 11.10 13.33 -3.34
N ILE A 54 9.86 13.54 -3.78
CA ILE A 54 9.45 13.33 -5.17
C ILE A 54 8.62 14.52 -5.67
N SER A 55 8.79 14.86 -6.95
CA SER A 55 7.96 15.87 -7.61
C SER A 55 6.62 15.28 -8.01
N THR A 56 5.60 16.13 -8.18
CA THR A 56 4.24 15.71 -8.59
C THR A 56 4.19 15.00 -9.95
N SER A 57 5.25 15.03 -10.75
CA SER A 57 5.34 14.32 -12.04
C SER A 57 5.91 12.91 -11.94
N GLN A 58 6.47 12.54 -10.78
CA GLN A 58 7.07 11.24 -10.56
C GLN A 58 5.99 10.23 -10.15
N VAL A 59 5.92 9.10 -10.87
CA VAL A 59 4.94 8.03 -10.62
C VAL A 59 5.67 6.81 -10.09
N ILE A 60 5.22 6.30 -8.95
CA ILE A 60 5.73 5.07 -8.35
C ILE A 60 4.96 3.89 -8.93
N LYS A 61 5.70 2.96 -9.55
CA LYS A 61 5.10 1.74 -10.09
C LYS A 61 5.07 0.65 -9.01
N HIS A 62 3.91 0.02 -8.83
CA HIS A 62 3.73 -1.11 -7.91
C HIS A 62 4.76 -2.23 -8.11
N GLN A 63 5.18 -2.47 -9.36
CA GLN A 63 6.23 -3.44 -9.72
C GLN A 63 7.59 -3.18 -9.08
N TRP A 64 7.88 -1.94 -8.67
CA TRP A 64 9.10 -1.61 -7.95
C TRP A 64 9.02 -2.10 -6.51
N LEU A 65 7.83 -2.05 -5.93
CA LEU A 65 7.56 -2.36 -4.53
C LEU A 65 7.52 -3.87 -4.24
N ALA A 66 7.44 -4.69 -5.28
CA ALA A 66 7.56 -6.14 -5.20
C ALA A 66 9.01 -6.64 -4.95
N SER A 67 10.02 -5.78 -5.04
CA SER A 67 11.43 -6.17 -4.88
C SER A 67 12.22 -5.16 -4.05
N ALA A 68 12.84 -5.63 -2.97
CA ALA A 68 13.72 -4.82 -2.13
C ALA A 68 14.88 -4.18 -2.91
N ASN A 69 15.40 -4.87 -3.93
CA ASN A 69 16.47 -4.34 -4.78
C ASN A 69 15.98 -3.15 -5.62
N LYS A 70 14.82 -3.29 -6.28
CA LYS A 70 14.20 -2.20 -7.05
C LYS A 70 13.82 -1.02 -6.16
N ILE A 71 13.32 -1.28 -4.96
CA ILE A 71 13.09 -0.24 -3.95
C ILE A 71 14.40 0.51 -3.65
N ARG A 72 15.51 -0.20 -3.40
CA ARG A 72 16.79 0.43 -3.11
C ARG A 72 17.32 1.30 -4.25
N GLU A 73 17.15 0.83 -5.50
CA GLU A 73 17.58 1.56 -6.70
C GLU A 73 16.70 2.79 -6.99
N LYS A 74 15.37 2.64 -6.90
CA LYS A 74 14.40 3.69 -7.30
C LYS A 74 14.07 4.65 -6.17
N LEU A 75 14.10 4.18 -4.93
CA LEU A 75 13.86 4.94 -3.70
C LEU A 75 15.16 4.97 -2.88
N TRP A 76 16.24 5.49 -3.48
CA TRP A 76 17.57 5.57 -2.86
C TRP A 76 17.63 6.58 -1.70
N PHE A 77 16.77 7.61 -1.73
CA PHE A 77 16.66 8.63 -0.68
C PHE A 77 16.00 8.09 0.58
N ASP A 78 16.28 8.72 1.72
CA ASP A 78 15.71 8.35 3.01
C ASP A 78 14.42 9.12 3.34
N PHE A 79 13.53 8.48 4.09
CA PHE A 79 12.26 9.06 4.54
C PHE A 79 11.79 8.36 5.83
N PRO A 80 10.94 9.02 6.63
CA PRO A 80 10.47 8.49 7.90
C PRO A 80 9.92 7.06 7.78
N ARG A 81 10.41 6.18 8.65
CA ARG A 81 9.98 4.76 8.75
C ARG A 81 10.09 3.98 7.45
N LYS A 82 11.04 4.34 6.59
CA LYS A 82 11.26 3.70 5.28
C LYS A 82 11.34 2.18 5.39
N GLN A 83 12.10 1.63 6.33
CA GLN A 83 12.32 0.19 6.41
C GLN A 83 11.03 -0.56 6.74
N GLU A 84 10.27 -0.07 7.71
CA GLU A 84 9.00 -0.63 8.17
C GLU A 84 7.94 -0.55 7.06
N LEU A 85 7.81 0.62 6.44
CA LEU A 85 6.87 0.84 5.33
C LEU A 85 7.21 -0.09 4.17
N MET A 86 8.47 -0.13 3.71
CA MET A 86 8.85 -0.96 2.56
C MET A 86 8.64 -2.45 2.84
N LYS A 87 8.91 -2.91 4.06
CA LYS A 87 8.65 -4.30 4.46
C LYS A 87 7.16 -4.65 4.33
N LEU A 88 6.26 -3.79 4.82
CA LEU A 88 4.82 -4.00 4.78
C LEU A 88 4.28 -3.92 3.34
N ILE A 89 4.71 -2.93 2.57
CA ILE A 89 4.29 -2.76 1.17
C ILE A 89 4.72 -3.96 0.33
N THR A 90 5.97 -4.42 0.46
CA THR A 90 6.44 -5.61 -0.27
C THR A 90 5.65 -6.86 0.12
N ALA A 91 5.28 -7.01 1.41
CA ALA A 91 4.46 -8.12 1.85
C ALA A 91 3.06 -8.07 1.21
N ILE A 92 2.42 -6.91 1.16
CA ILE A 92 1.12 -6.69 0.51
C ILE A 92 1.20 -7.00 -1.00
N GLU A 93 2.19 -6.45 -1.71
CA GLU A 93 2.38 -6.68 -3.15
C GLU A 93 2.61 -8.16 -3.48
N SER A 94 3.36 -8.87 -2.64
CA SER A 94 3.64 -10.30 -2.85
C SER A 94 2.36 -11.15 -2.78
N ARG A 95 1.42 -10.80 -1.88
CA ARG A 95 0.14 -11.50 -1.71
C ARG A 95 -0.92 -11.02 -2.70
N ARG A 96 -0.89 -9.74 -3.11
CA ARG A 96 -1.76 -9.18 -4.15
C ARG A 96 -1.82 -10.07 -5.38
N ASN A 97 -0.67 -10.51 -5.89
CA ASN A 97 -0.63 -11.34 -7.10
C ASN A 97 -1.38 -12.66 -6.93
N LYS A 98 -1.31 -13.27 -5.74
CA LYS A 98 -2.06 -14.50 -5.41
C LYS A 98 -3.55 -14.23 -5.31
N LEU A 99 -3.95 -13.16 -4.62
CA LEU A 99 -5.37 -12.82 -4.41
C LEU A 99 -6.07 -12.31 -5.67
N CYS A 100 -5.35 -11.63 -6.56
CA CYS A 100 -5.96 -11.04 -7.77
C CYS A 100 -6.04 -12.01 -8.96
N TYR A 101 -5.00 -12.83 -9.16
CA TYR A 101 -4.83 -13.67 -10.35
C TYR A 101 -4.75 -15.17 -10.07
N GLY A 102 -4.64 -15.58 -8.80
CA GLY A 102 -4.57 -16.99 -8.41
C GLY A 102 -5.94 -17.63 -8.21
N THR A 103 -5.92 -18.88 -7.76
CA THR A 103 -7.11 -19.57 -7.22
C THR A 103 -7.53 -18.95 -5.89
N PRO A 104 -8.78 -19.14 -5.44
CA PRO A 104 -9.21 -18.74 -4.10
C PRO A 104 -8.20 -19.19 -3.04
N GLN A 105 -7.76 -18.23 -2.21
CA GLN A 105 -6.80 -18.47 -1.14
C GLN A 105 -7.51 -18.74 0.19
N PRO A 106 -6.85 -19.45 1.12
CA PRO A 106 -7.40 -19.64 2.47
C PRO A 106 -7.58 -18.31 3.21
N LEU A 107 -8.59 -18.25 4.09
CA LEU A 107 -8.87 -17.12 5.00
C LEU A 107 -7.61 -16.48 5.59
N ARG A 108 -6.72 -17.32 6.11
CA ARG A 108 -5.48 -16.90 6.76
C ARG A 108 -4.59 -16.00 5.88
N GLU A 109 -4.54 -16.24 4.58
CA GLU A 109 -3.76 -15.42 3.65
C GLU A 109 -4.41 -14.05 3.45
N ILE A 110 -5.74 -14.01 3.36
CA ILE A 110 -6.52 -12.78 3.17
C ILE A 110 -6.44 -11.92 4.45
N GLU A 111 -6.64 -12.53 5.61
CA GLU A 111 -6.43 -11.90 6.92
C GLU A 111 -5.00 -11.38 7.08
N GLY A 112 -4.01 -12.12 6.57
CA GLY A 112 -2.62 -11.68 6.53
C GLY A 112 -2.45 -10.36 5.77
N VAL A 113 -3.12 -10.20 4.62
CA VAL A 113 -3.11 -8.93 3.86
C VAL A 113 -3.80 -7.81 4.63
N ILE A 114 -4.96 -8.06 5.22
CA ILE A 114 -5.70 -7.06 6.00
C ILE A 114 -4.87 -6.60 7.20
N ASN A 115 -4.23 -7.53 7.91
CA ASN A 115 -3.39 -7.23 9.06
C ASN A 115 -2.15 -6.41 8.66
N ASP A 116 -1.47 -6.78 7.58
CA ASP A 116 -0.33 -6.00 7.08
C ASP A 116 -0.76 -4.62 6.58
N PHE A 117 -1.93 -4.51 5.96
CA PHE A 117 -2.51 -3.23 5.55
C PHE A 117 -2.85 -2.34 6.74
N ASN A 118 -3.47 -2.89 7.79
CA ASN A 118 -3.77 -2.14 9.01
C ASN A 118 -2.50 -1.68 9.72
N ARG A 119 -1.45 -2.50 9.74
CA ARG A 119 -0.12 -2.10 10.21
C ARG A 119 0.47 -0.98 9.34
N LEU A 120 0.35 -1.08 8.03
CA LEU A 120 0.81 -0.05 7.11
C LEU A 120 0.13 1.29 7.39
N ARG A 121 -1.19 1.31 7.63
CA ARG A 121 -1.93 2.52 8.02
C ARG A 121 -1.37 3.16 9.29
N GLN A 122 -1.04 2.35 10.29
CA GLN A 122 -0.47 2.83 11.55
C GLN A 122 0.91 3.44 11.36
N GLU A 123 1.79 2.74 10.63
CA GLU A 123 3.15 3.21 10.33
C GLU A 123 3.13 4.45 9.44
N PHE A 124 2.24 4.51 8.46
CA PHE A 124 2.03 5.69 7.62
C PHE A 124 1.59 6.90 8.46
N ARG A 125 0.64 6.73 9.38
CA ARG A 125 0.20 7.82 10.27
C ARG A 125 1.33 8.35 11.14
N ARG A 126 2.19 7.46 11.65
CA ARG A 126 3.38 7.84 12.43
C ARG A 126 4.38 8.60 11.56
N ALA A 127 4.71 8.07 10.39
CA ALA A 127 5.61 8.72 9.43
C ALA A 127 5.11 10.11 9.03
N MET A 128 3.80 10.27 8.81
CA MET A 128 3.20 11.56 8.48
C MET A 128 3.29 12.58 9.64
N GLY A 129 3.28 12.13 10.89
CA GLY A 129 3.54 12.98 12.06
C GLY A 129 5.00 13.40 12.22
N GLU A 130 5.94 12.70 11.57
CA GLU A 130 7.37 13.05 11.55
C GLU A 130 7.73 14.01 10.39
N VAL A 131 6.81 14.22 9.44
CA VAL A 131 6.99 15.08 8.24
C VAL A 131 6.22 16.41 8.35
N GLY A 132 5.26 16.50 9.28
CA GLY A 132 4.50 17.73 9.58
C GLY A 132 5.19 18.61 10.61
#